data_AF-A0A076MH55-F1
#
_entry.id   AF-A0A076MH55-F1
#
_cell.length_a   1.000
_cell.length_b   1.000
_cell.length_c   1.000
_cell.angle_alpha   90.00
_cell.angle_beta   90.00
_cell.angle_gamma   90.00
#
_symmetry.space_group_name_H-M   'P 1'
#
loop_
_entity.id
_entity.type
_entity.pdbx_description
1 polymer ?
#
loop_
_entity_poly.entity_id
_entity_poly.type
_entity_poly.pdbx_seq_one_letter_code
_entity_poly.pdbx_strand_id
1 'polypeptide(L)'
;MTTAAGATSQVRYQAIVAIVTAALAGALIGVALTATAPVPGVAEVSEVVSAAIPIVRVLLDLAAVTTIGLALLSVLVGYDRPKLTEPIMRRARPIALAASLVWTTTALVTLVLQTAEYRPQVPTVSFADIWDYVVQVGAGKALLVVAVLALVQVGLGVLTLRHGEKVPAEVRVGLGLFALLPLPVTGHAANWDYHDYTMISMELHVMGAVAWTGGLGAMVVLLAANRTLLAHALPRFSKLATLCLVLVSATGLFNAVVEILLNPTISLFTALFTTPYGQLVVLKMMCAAGIAVLGAMVRWKLMPRIVRHERTALATWATLELTAMGLAFGFAVVLTRAPVS
;
A
#
# COMPACT_ATOMS: atom_id res chain seq x y z
N MET A 1 46.78 -0.93 12.54
CA MET A 1 46.05 -2.22 12.51
C MET A 1 44.64 -1.96 13.02
N THR A 2 43.66 -2.04 12.11
CA THR A 2 42.18 -2.13 12.30
C THR A 2 41.47 -1.11 13.22
N THR A 3 41.09 0.04 12.66
CA THR A 3 39.93 0.82 13.13
C THR A 3 38.65 0.18 12.60
N ALA A 4 37.96 -0.59 13.44
CA ALA A 4 36.62 -1.09 13.16
C ALA A 4 35.60 0.05 13.30
N ALA A 5 35.40 0.83 12.24
CA ALA A 5 34.29 1.77 12.13
C ALA A 5 33.00 1.00 11.80
N GLY A 6 32.46 0.31 12.79
CA GLY A 6 31.09 -0.21 12.75
C GLY A 6 30.11 0.94 12.85
N ALA A 7 29.87 1.66 11.75
CA ALA A 7 28.76 2.60 11.66
C ALA A 7 27.46 1.78 11.67
N THR A 8 26.95 1.50 12.87
CA THR A 8 25.62 0.93 13.07
C THR A 8 24.61 1.92 12.49
N SER A 9 24.11 1.61 11.29
CA SER A 9 22.92 2.21 10.72
C SER A 9 21.81 2.16 11.77
N GLN A 10 21.51 3.30 12.39
CA GLN A 10 20.34 3.44 13.23
C GLN A 10 19.13 3.51 12.30
N VAL A 11 18.30 2.46 12.36
CA VAL A 11 17.00 2.41 11.71
C VAL A 11 16.24 3.67 12.11
N ARG A 12 15.78 4.45 11.12
CA ARG A 12 15.05 5.70 11.37
C ARG A 12 13.60 5.37 11.76
N TYR A 13 13.42 4.86 12.98
CA TYR A 13 12.11 4.51 13.55
C TYR A 13 11.09 5.66 13.44
N GLN A 14 11.56 6.91 13.50
CA GLN A 14 10.74 8.11 13.29
C GLN A 14 9.98 8.11 11.96
N ALA A 15 10.59 7.64 10.86
CA ALA A 15 9.92 7.58 9.57
C ALA A 15 8.85 6.49 9.55
N ILE A 16 9.13 5.34 10.16
CA ILE A 16 8.16 4.23 10.28
C ILE A 16 6.96 4.68 11.12
N VAL A 17 7.21 5.30 12.28
CA VAL A 17 6.16 5.83 13.15
C VAL A 17 5.31 6.84 12.39
N ALA A 18 5.92 7.81 11.73
CA ALA A 18 5.19 8.83 10.97
C ALA A 18 4.26 8.23 9.90
N ILE A 19 4.74 7.24 9.14
CA ILE A 19 3.95 6.57 8.10
C ILE A 19 2.77 5.81 8.69
N VAL A 20 3.02 5.01 9.74
CA VAL A 20 1.98 4.22 10.40
C VAL A 20 0.94 5.14 11.03
N THR A 21 1.37 6.19 11.73
CA THR A 21 0.44 7.17 12.33
C THR A 21 -0.37 7.91 11.28
N ALA A 22 0.24 8.26 10.14
CA ALA A 22 -0.45 8.93 9.05
C ALA A 22 -1.49 8.04 8.38
N ALA A 23 -1.15 6.77 8.13
CA ALA A 23 -2.08 5.80 7.56
C ALA A 23 -3.27 5.53 8.48
N LEU A 24 -3.03 5.34 9.78
CA LEU A 24 -4.08 5.18 10.78
C LEU A 24 -4.93 6.44 10.91
N ALA A 25 -4.31 7.62 10.97
CA ALA A 25 -5.04 8.88 11.05
C ALA A 25 -5.93 9.11 9.80
N GLY A 26 -5.42 8.84 8.60
CA GLY A 26 -6.20 8.95 7.36
C GLY A 26 -7.42 8.02 7.36
N ALA A 27 -7.25 6.78 7.83
CA ALA A 27 -8.35 5.83 7.94
C ALA A 27 -9.39 6.26 8.98
N LEU A 28 -8.95 6.70 10.16
CA LEU A 28 -9.86 7.18 11.22
C LEU A 28 -10.63 8.44 10.80
N ILE A 29 -9.95 9.39 10.13
CA ILE A 29 -10.59 10.59 9.58
C ILE A 29 -11.63 10.20 8.54
N GLY A 30 -11.29 9.29 7.61
CA GLY A 30 -12.25 8.83 6.61
C GLY A 30 -13.48 8.18 7.27
N VAL A 31 -13.29 7.29 8.26
CA VAL A 31 -14.40 6.64 8.97
C VAL A 31 -15.30 7.68 9.65
N ALA A 32 -14.70 8.69 10.28
CA ALA A 32 -15.46 9.78 10.90
C ALA A 32 -16.26 10.60 9.88
N LEU A 33 -15.73 10.79 8.66
CA LEU A 33 -16.40 11.53 7.58
C LEU A 33 -17.51 10.73 6.90
N THR A 34 -17.43 9.40 6.89
CA THR A 34 -18.39 8.52 6.21
C THR A 34 -19.32 7.77 7.15
N ALA A 35 -19.27 8.06 8.46
CA ALA A 35 -20.18 7.47 9.43
C ALA A 35 -21.61 7.96 9.14
N THR A 36 -22.47 7.04 8.70
CA THR A 36 -23.90 7.30 8.52
C THR A 36 -24.68 6.95 9.80
N ALA A 37 -25.76 7.68 10.06
CA ALA A 37 -26.63 7.39 11.20
C ALA A 37 -27.30 6.01 11.03
N PRO A 38 -27.49 5.23 12.11
CA PRO A 38 -28.11 3.92 12.01
C PRO A 38 -29.54 4.01 11.47
N VAL A 39 -29.89 3.11 10.54
CA VAL A 39 -31.22 3.02 9.95
C VAL A 39 -32.09 2.11 10.84
N PRO A 40 -33.20 2.63 11.42
CA PRO A 40 -34.07 1.83 12.28
C PRO A 40 -34.63 0.60 11.54
N GLY A 41 -34.43 -0.59 12.09
CA GLY A 41 -34.98 -1.86 11.58
C GLY A 41 -34.03 -2.73 10.76
N VAL A 42 -32.78 -2.29 10.53
CA VAL A 42 -31.72 -3.12 9.94
C VAL A 42 -30.92 -3.78 11.07
N ALA A 43 -30.62 -5.08 10.95
CA ALA A 43 -29.76 -5.76 11.91
C ALA A 43 -28.38 -5.12 11.91
N GLU A 44 -27.99 -4.55 13.04
CA GLU A 44 -26.74 -3.81 13.13
C GLU A 44 -25.55 -4.76 13.19
N VAL A 45 -24.55 -4.47 12.37
CA VAL A 45 -23.23 -5.08 12.50
C VAL A 45 -22.64 -4.60 13.82
N SER A 46 -22.09 -5.52 14.61
CA SER A 46 -21.41 -5.20 15.86
C SER A 46 -20.42 -4.04 15.66
N GLU A 47 -20.50 -3.01 16.52
CA GLU A 47 -19.61 -1.83 16.47
C GLU A 47 -18.13 -2.24 16.42
N VAL A 48 -17.78 -3.33 17.10
CA VAL A 48 -16.42 -3.89 17.13
C VAL A 48 -15.98 -4.35 15.73
N VAL A 49 -16.86 -5.02 14.97
CA VAL A 49 -16.55 -5.50 13.61
C VAL A 49 -16.42 -4.31 12.67
N SER A 50 -17.34 -3.37 12.73
CA SER A 50 -17.33 -2.15 11.89
C SER A 50 -16.07 -1.31 12.12
N ALA A 51 -15.61 -1.17 13.37
CA ALA A 51 -14.38 -0.46 13.70
C ALA A 51 -13.10 -1.26 13.39
N ALA A 52 -13.14 -2.60 13.51
CA ALA A 52 -11.99 -3.45 13.27
C ALA A 52 -11.60 -3.52 11.78
N ILE A 53 -12.57 -3.51 10.87
CA ILE A 53 -12.28 -3.71 9.43
C ILE A 53 -11.35 -2.63 8.85
N PRO A 54 -11.58 -1.31 9.03
CA PRO A 54 -10.68 -0.28 8.52
C PRO A 54 -9.26 -0.42 9.10
N ILE A 55 -9.15 -0.78 10.38
CA ILE A 55 -7.86 -0.94 11.07
C ILE A 55 -7.09 -2.12 10.47
N VAL A 56 -7.74 -3.28 10.35
CA VAL A 56 -7.12 -4.48 9.77
C VAL A 56 -6.78 -4.25 8.30
N ARG A 57 -7.58 -3.49 7.56
CA ARG A 57 -7.29 -3.13 6.17
C ARG A 57 -6.03 -2.26 6.06
N VAL A 58 -5.85 -1.25 6.93
CA VAL A 58 -4.62 -0.45 6.96
C VAL A 58 -3.41 -1.35 7.25
N LEU A 59 -3.54 -2.31 8.19
CA LEU A 59 -2.47 -3.26 8.48
C LEU A 59 -2.16 -4.17 7.28
N LEU A 60 -3.18 -4.63 6.56
CA LEU A 60 -3.06 -5.41 5.34
C LEU A 60 -2.28 -4.64 4.27
N ASP A 61 -2.67 -3.40 4.00
CA ASP A 61 -2.05 -2.56 3.00
C ASP A 61 -0.59 -2.22 3.38
N LEU A 62 -0.32 -1.86 4.65
CA LEU A 62 1.03 -1.61 5.15
C LEU A 62 1.93 -2.85 5.05
N ALA A 63 1.39 -4.03 5.37
CA ALA A 63 2.12 -5.28 5.29
C ALA A 63 2.46 -5.65 3.83
N ALA A 64 1.52 -5.46 2.90
CA ALA A 64 1.75 -5.64 1.47
C ALA A 64 2.82 -4.67 0.94
N VAL A 65 2.69 -3.37 1.26
CA VAL A 65 3.65 -2.32 0.90
C VAL A 65 5.05 -2.63 1.40
N THR A 66 5.16 -3.06 2.65
CA THR A 66 6.45 -3.41 3.27
C THR A 66 7.06 -4.65 2.61
N THR A 67 6.26 -5.70 2.37
CA THR A 67 6.72 -6.94 1.74
C THR A 67 7.26 -6.69 0.33
N ILE A 68 6.48 -6.01 -0.50
CA ILE A 68 6.83 -5.72 -1.89
C ILE A 68 7.98 -4.71 -1.96
N GLY A 69 7.97 -3.70 -1.09
CA GLY A 69 9.05 -2.71 -1.00
C GLY A 69 10.41 -3.32 -0.67
N LEU A 70 10.45 -4.25 0.28
CA LEU A 70 11.68 -4.96 0.63
C LEU A 70 12.14 -5.93 -0.46
N ALA A 71 11.21 -6.56 -1.20
CA ALA A 71 11.56 -7.35 -2.38
C ALA A 71 12.11 -6.47 -3.52
N LEU A 72 11.51 -5.31 -3.78
CA LEU A 72 12.00 -4.32 -4.74
C LEU A 72 13.39 -3.81 -4.36
N LEU A 73 13.66 -3.63 -3.07
CA LEU A 73 14.97 -3.20 -2.61
C LEU A 73 16.09 -4.16 -3.04
N SER A 74 15.85 -5.48 -3.00
CA SER A 74 16.80 -6.49 -3.50
C SER A 74 17.11 -6.28 -4.99
N VAL A 75 16.09 -6.00 -5.81
CA VAL A 75 16.27 -5.70 -7.25
C VAL A 75 17.03 -4.39 -7.47
N LEU A 76 16.70 -3.34 -6.72
CA LEU A 76 17.29 -2.00 -6.88
C LEU A 76 18.77 -1.95 -6.53
N VAL A 77 19.16 -2.62 -5.44
CA VAL A 77 20.55 -2.68 -4.99
C VAL A 77 21.39 -3.56 -5.91
N GLY A 78 20.79 -4.62 -6.46
CA GLY A 78 21.43 -5.55 -7.39
C GLY A 78 22.45 -6.48 -6.73
N TYR A 79 22.89 -7.47 -7.50
CA TYR A 79 23.75 -8.56 -7.04
C TYR A 79 25.24 -8.34 -7.31
N ASP A 80 25.59 -7.25 -8.00
CA ASP A 80 26.96 -6.98 -8.48
C ASP A 80 27.96 -6.69 -7.34
N ARG A 81 27.48 -6.29 -6.16
CA ARG A 81 28.33 -5.86 -5.02
C ARG A 81 27.95 -6.54 -3.70
N PRO A 82 28.12 -7.88 -3.59
CA PRO A 82 27.62 -8.65 -2.44
C PRO A 82 28.20 -8.17 -1.10
N LYS A 83 29.46 -7.70 -1.05
CA LYS A 83 30.10 -7.19 0.17
C LYS A 83 29.41 -5.98 0.77
N LEU A 84 28.80 -5.13 -0.06
CA LEU A 84 28.08 -3.93 0.39
C LEU A 84 26.59 -4.24 0.62
N THR A 85 25.99 -5.06 -0.25
CA THR A 85 24.56 -5.38 -0.25
C THR A 85 24.17 -6.34 0.89
N GLU A 86 24.98 -7.36 1.17
CA GLU A 86 24.63 -8.45 2.09
C GLU A 86 24.34 -8.00 3.53
N PRO A 87 25.11 -7.08 4.15
CA PRO A 87 24.79 -6.58 5.50
C PRO A 87 23.40 -5.93 5.60
N ILE A 88 22.94 -5.29 4.53
CA ILE A 88 21.61 -4.69 4.47
C ILE A 88 20.56 -5.76 4.21
N MET A 89 20.79 -6.66 3.23
CA MET A 89 19.83 -7.71 2.90
C MET A 89 19.63 -8.71 4.04
N ARG A 90 20.67 -9.00 4.83
CA ARG A 90 20.58 -9.82 6.04
C ARG A 90 19.61 -9.24 7.08
N ARG A 91 19.47 -7.91 7.13
CA ARG A 91 18.46 -7.23 7.96
C ARG A 91 17.10 -7.14 7.28
N ALA A 92 17.07 -6.94 5.96
CA ALA A 92 15.84 -6.80 5.19
C ALA A 92 15.02 -8.10 5.12
N ARG A 93 15.67 -9.26 4.93
CA ARG A 93 15.03 -10.57 4.77
C ARG A 93 14.11 -10.96 5.93
N PRO A 94 14.52 -10.91 7.22
CA PRO A 94 13.63 -11.26 8.32
C PRO A 94 12.46 -10.27 8.46
N ILE A 95 12.66 -8.99 8.14
CA ILE A 95 11.59 -7.99 8.14
C ILE A 95 10.57 -8.29 7.04
N ALA A 96 11.03 -8.68 5.84
CA ALA A 96 10.16 -9.06 4.73
C ALA A 96 9.36 -10.34 5.05
N LEU A 97 9.98 -11.31 5.74
CA LEU A 97 9.27 -12.49 6.24
C LEU A 97 8.20 -12.13 7.26
N ALA A 98 8.54 -11.28 8.25
CA ALA A 98 7.57 -10.82 9.24
C ALA A 98 6.41 -10.06 8.58
N ALA A 99 6.71 -9.17 7.63
CA ALA A 99 5.71 -8.41 6.89
C ALA A 99 4.78 -9.32 6.05
N SER A 100 5.30 -10.34 5.38
CA SER A 100 4.48 -11.30 4.62
C SER A 100 3.60 -12.18 5.52
N LEU A 101 4.08 -12.52 6.73
CA LEU A 101 3.26 -13.19 7.74
C LEU A 101 2.11 -12.29 8.21
N VAL A 102 2.42 -11.03 8.55
CA VAL A 102 1.40 -10.04 8.92
C VAL A 102 0.39 -9.89 7.78
N TRP A 103 0.85 -9.75 6.52
CA TRP A 103 -0.02 -9.64 5.36
C TRP A 103 -0.98 -10.83 5.24
N THR A 104 -0.45 -12.06 5.34
CA THR A 104 -1.26 -13.29 5.32
C THR A 104 -2.30 -13.30 6.43
N THR A 105 -1.89 -13.00 7.68
CA THR A 105 -2.80 -12.99 8.82
C THR A 105 -3.88 -11.93 8.69
N THR A 106 -3.52 -10.70 8.27
CA THR A 106 -4.49 -9.62 8.08
C THR A 106 -5.47 -9.90 6.95
N ALA A 107 -5.05 -10.59 5.87
CA ALA A 107 -5.96 -11.02 4.81
C ALA A 107 -7.00 -12.03 5.32
N LEU A 108 -6.58 -13.01 6.11
CA LEU A 108 -7.48 -13.98 6.74
C LEU A 108 -8.40 -13.32 7.77
N VAL A 109 -7.89 -12.42 8.62
CA VAL A 109 -8.72 -11.68 9.57
C VAL A 109 -9.73 -10.79 8.85
N THR A 110 -9.34 -10.12 7.76
CA THR A 110 -10.26 -9.33 6.94
C THR A 110 -11.38 -10.21 6.36
N LEU A 111 -11.03 -11.42 5.87
CA LEU A 111 -12.02 -12.38 5.36
C LEU A 111 -13.04 -12.77 6.43
N VAL A 112 -12.58 -13.05 7.66
CA VAL A 112 -13.46 -13.40 8.80
C VAL A 112 -14.34 -12.21 9.18
N LEU A 113 -13.78 -11.00 9.29
CA LEU A 113 -14.55 -9.80 9.64
C LEU A 113 -15.60 -9.45 8.58
N GLN A 114 -15.27 -9.56 7.29
CA GLN A 114 -16.22 -9.36 6.20
C GLN A 114 -17.32 -10.43 6.16
N THR A 115 -16.99 -11.67 6.53
CA THR A 115 -18.00 -12.73 6.70
C THR A 115 -18.97 -12.40 7.85
N ALA A 116 -18.45 -11.88 8.96
CA ALA A 116 -19.27 -11.42 10.09
C ALA A 116 -20.18 -10.24 9.71
N GLU A 117 -19.65 -9.29 8.93
CA GLU A 117 -20.40 -8.15 8.37
C GLU A 117 -21.51 -8.62 7.41
N TYR A 118 -21.24 -9.67 6.61
CA TYR A 118 -22.22 -10.27 5.70
C TYR A 118 -23.34 -11.04 6.42
N ARG A 119 -23.09 -11.57 7.62
CA ARG A 119 -24.07 -12.31 8.43
C ARG A 119 -24.19 -11.78 9.86
N PRO A 120 -24.76 -10.56 10.05
CA PRO A 120 -24.81 -9.91 11.36
C PRO A 120 -25.69 -10.65 12.39
N GLN A 121 -26.56 -11.56 11.94
CA GLN A 121 -27.50 -12.32 12.77
C GLN A 121 -26.86 -13.52 13.50
N VAL A 122 -25.64 -13.92 13.12
CA VAL A 122 -24.99 -15.14 13.66
C VAL A 122 -24.00 -14.73 14.76
N PRO A 123 -24.13 -15.28 15.99
CA PRO A 123 -23.28 -14.87 17.12
C PRO A 123 -21.81 -15.27 16.97
N THR A 124 -21.51 -16.33 16.20
CA THR A 124 -20.14 -16.80 15.92
C THR A 124 -20.01 -17.25 14.47
N VAL A 125 -19.03 -16.71 13.75
CA VAL A 125 -18.72 -17.13 12.38
C VAL A 125 -18.11 -18.54 12.39
N SER A 126 -18.76 -19.48 11.70
CA SER A 126 -18.24 -20.84 11.52
C SER A 126 -17.38 -20.95 10.26
N PHE A 127 -16.61 -22.04 10.13
CA PHE A 127 -15.85 -22.31 8.90
C PHE A 127 -16.77 -22.46 7.67
N ALA A 128 -17.98 -23.00 7.86
CA ALA A 128 -18.96 -23.13 6.79
C ALA A 128 -19.44 -21.76 6.28
N ASP A 129 -19.61 -20.78 7.18
CA ASP A 129 -19.99 -19.42 6.80
C ASP A 129 -18.90 -18.73 5.98
N ILE A 130 -17.63 -18.91 6.37
CA ILE A 130 -16.48 -18.37 5.62
C ILE A 130 -16.40 -19.00 4.23
N TRP A 131 -16.56 -20.32 4.15
CA TRP A 131 -16.54 -21.02 2.86
C TRP A 131 -17.69 -20.57 1.96
N ASP A 132 -18.89 -20.40 2.52
CA ASP A 132 -20.04 -19.88 1.79
C ASP A 132 -19.79 -18.46 1.28
N TYR A 133 -19.25 -17.58 2.11
CA TYR A 133 -18.87 -16.22 1.70
C TYR A 133 -17.84 -16.22 0.58
N VAL A 134 -16.81 -17.07 0.66
CA VAL A 134 -15.82 -17.25 -0.41
C VAL A 134 -16.48 -17.75 -1.69
N VAL A 135 -17.42 -18.69 -1.63
CA VAL A 135 -18.04 -19.24 -2.86
C VAL A 135 -19.01 -18.25 -3.49
N GLN A 136 -19.80 -17.55 -2.67
CA GLN A 136 -20.89 -16.69 -3.13
C GLN A 136 -20.46 -15.24 -3.43
N VAL A 137 -19.44 -14.73 -2.75
CA VAL A 137 -19.04 -13.31 -2.83
C VAL A 137 -17.68 -13.16 -3.48
N GLY A 138 -17.60 -12.32 -4.53
CA GLY A 138 -16.35 -12.04 -5.25
C GLY A 138 -15.24 -11.49 -4.34
N ALA A 139 -15.59 -10.64 -3.39
CA ALA A 139 -14.67 -10.11 -2.38
C ALA A 139 -14.03 -11.21 -1.50
N GLY A 140 -14.82 -12.23 -1.12
CA GLY A 140 -14.34 -13.39 -0.37
C GLY A 140 -13.32 -14.22 -1.17
N LYS A 141 -13.61 -14.47 -2.45
CA LYS A 141 -12.67 -15.14 -3.38
C LYS A 141 -11.35 -14.38 -3.47
N ALA A 142 -11.44 -13.07 -3.70
CA ALA A 142 -10.29 -12.20 -3.83
C ALA A 142 -9.39 -12.25 -2.59
N LEU A 143 -9.97 -12.09 -1.39
CA LEU A 143 -9.21 -12.13 -0.14
C LEU A 143 -8.56 -13.49 0.12
N LEU A 144 -9.23 -14.59 -0.22
CA LEU A 144 -8.63 -15.92 -0.11
C LEU A 144 -7.43 -16.07 -1.05
N VAL A 145 -7.54 -15.61 -2.30
CA VAL A 145 -6.43 -15.62 -3.27
C VAL A 145 -5.27 -14.76 -2.74
N VAL A 146 -5.55 -13.56 -2.23
CA VAL A 146 -4.53 -12.68 -1.61
C VAL A 146 -3.84 -13.40 -0.45
N ALA A 147 -4.59 -14.06 0.44
CA ALA A 147 -4.04 -14.77 1.59
C ALA A 147 -3.13 -15.93 1.16
N VAL A 148 -3.54 -16.72 0.16
CA VAL A 148 -2.73 -17.81 -0.38
C VAL A 148 -1.43 -17.29 -1.01
N LEU A 149 -1.51 -16.24 -1.84
CA LEU A 149 -0.33 -15.68 -2.49
C LEU A 149 0.62 -15.01 -1.47
N ALA A 150 0.08 -14.35 -0.44
CA ALA A 150 0.86 -13.84 0.68
C ALA A 150 1.54 -14.96 1.46
N LEU A 151 0.88 -16.11 1.63
CA LEU A 151 1.49 -17.29 2.25
C LEU A 151 2.62 -17.88 1.38
N VAL A 152 2.48 -17.86 0.05
CA VAL A 152 3.58 -18.23 -0.86
C VAL A 152 4.77 -17.27 -0.69
N GLN A 153 4.53 -15.98 -0.47
CA GLN A 153 5.59 -15.00 -0.14
C GLN A 153 6.30 -15.35 1.16
N VAL A 154 5.59 -15.84 2.18
CA VAL A 154 6.21 -16.35 3.42
C VAL A 154 7.15 -17.51 3.09
N GLY A 155 6.71 -18.45 2.26
CA GLY A 155 7.54 -19.56 1.78
C GLY A 155 8.82 -19.09 1.07
N LEU A 156 8.69 -18.13 0.15
CA LEU A 156 9.84 -17.49 -0.52
C LEU A 156 10.73 -16.75 0.48
N GLY A 157 10.16 -16.09 1.48
CA GLY A 157 10.88 -15.43 2.58
C GLY A 157 11.74 -16.43 3.36
N VAL A 158 11.17 -17.58 3.74
CA VAL A 158 11.92 -18.66 4.41
C VAL A 158 13.05 -19.18 3.50
N LEU A 159 12.78 -19.37 2.21
CA LEU A 159 13.80 -19.81 1.25
C LEU A 159 14.93 -18.80 1.09
N THR A 160 14.63 -17.50 1.04
CA THR A 160 15.65 -16.42 0.97
C THR A 160 16.49 -16.34 2.24
N LEU A 161 15.92 -16.61 3.42
CA LEU A 161 16.71 -16.69 4.66
C LEU A 161 17.69 -17.86 4.64
N ARG A 162 17.31 -18.99 4.04
CA ARG A 162 18.14 -20.20 3.98
C ARG A 162 19.19 -20.16 2.87
N HIS A 163 18.82 -19.63 1.70
CA HIS A 163 19.63 -19.72 0.46
C HIS A 163 20.14 -18.37 -0.03
N GLY A 164 19.85 -17.27 0.67
CA GLY A 164 20.22 -15.92 0.27
C GLY A 164 19.51 -15.48 -1.01
N GLU A 165 20.23 -14.72 -1.85
CA GLU A 165 19.70 -14.19 -3.13
C GLU A 165 19.67 -15.22 -4.27
N LYS A 166 19.83 -16.52 -3.99
CA LYS A 166 19.59 -17.58 -5.00
C LYS A 166 18.13 -17.64 -5.43
N VAL A 167 17.22 -17.12 -4.60
CA VAL A 167 15.80 -16.93 -4.95
C VAL A 167 15.67 -15.58 -5.68
N PRO A 168 15.29 -15.56 -6.97
CA PRO A 168 15.20 -14.33 -7.75
C PRO A 168 14.27 -13.31 -7.08
N ALA A 169 14.76 -12.10 -6.82
CA ALA A 169 13.95 -11.03 -6.24
C ALA A 169 12.80 -10.61 -7.17
N GLU A 170 13.00 -10.76 -8.47
CA GLU A 170 12.02 -10.48 -9.53
C GLU A 170 10.76 -11.36 -9.36
N VAL A 171 10.94 -12.62 -8.98
CA VAL A 171 9.82 -13.54 -8.71
C VAL A 171 9.04 -13.09 -7.47
N ARG A 172 9.73 -12.65 -6.41
CA ARG A 172 9.09 -12.12 -5.20
C ARG A 172 8.30 -10.85 -5.50
N VAL A 173 8.89 -9.92 -6.26
CA VAL A 173 8.20 -8.68 -6.66
C VAL A 173 7.00 -9.00 -7.55
N GLY A 174 7.18 -9.82 -8.58
CA GLY A 174 6.12 -10.19 -9.52
C GLY A 174 4.95 -10.87 -8.83
N LEU A 175 5.23 -11.88 -7.98
CA LEU A 175 4.21 -12.56 -7.20
C LEU A 175 3.50 -11.62 -6.21
N GLY A 176 4.23 -10.67 -5.62
CA GLY A 176 3.69 -9.73 -4.64
C GLY A 176 2.74 -8.73 -5.31
N LEU A 177 3.13 -8.19 -6.46
CA LEU A 177 2.27 -7.32 -7.27
C LEU A 177 1.05 -8.09 -7.79
N PHE A 178 1.24 -9.34 -8.22
CA PHE A 178 0.14 -10.20 -8.65
C PHE A 178 -0.88 -10.46 -7.53
N ALA A 179 -0.42 -10.60 -6.28
CA ALA A 179 -1.28 -10.74 -5.12
C ALA A 179 -2.13 -9.51 -4.80
N LEU A 180 -1.85 -8.34 -5.39
CA LEU A 180 -2.66 -7.14 -5.25
C LEU A 180 -3.82 -7.08 -6.24
N LEU A 181 -3.75 -7.81 -7.36
CA LEU A 181 -4.76 -7.77 -8.42
C LEU A 181 -6.18 -8.13 -7.96
N PRO A 182 -6.38 -9.06 -7.01
CA PRO A 182 -7.74 -9.36 -6.57
C PRO A 182 -8.37 -8.27 -5.69
N LEU A 183 -7.58 -7.36 -5.10
CA LEU A 183 -8.09 -6.39 -4.12
C LEU A 183 -9.14 -5.41 -4.71
N PRO A 184 -8.99 -4.86 -5.93
CA PRO A 184 -10.01 -4.02 -6.56
C PRO A 184 -11.34 -4.73 -6.82
N VAL A 185 -11.35 -6.07 -6.96
CA VAL A 185 -12.56 -6.89 -7.21
C VAL A 185 -13.48 -6.95 -5.98
N THR A 186 -13.04 -6.43 -4.83
CA THR A 186 -13.85 -6.36 -3.60
C THR A 186 -14.94 -5.27 -3.64
N GLY A 187 -14.91 -4.34 -4.61
CA GLY A 187 -15.90 -3.26 -4.76
C GLY A 187 -17.18 -3.68 -5.50
N HIS A 188 -18.34 -3.20 -5.04
CA HIS A 188 -19.68 -3.57 -5.53
C HIS A 188 -20.05 -3.07 -6.94
N ALA A 189 -19.10 -2.58 -7.75
CA ALA A 189 -19.38 -1.96 -9.05
C ALA A 189 -19.61 -3.00 -10.18
N ALA A 190 -20.34 -4.09 -9.91
CA ALA A 190 -20.28 -5.30 -10.72
C ALA A 190 -21.14 -5.32 -12.01
N ASN A 191 -21.68 -4.21 -12.54
CA ASN A 191 -22.50 -4.32 -13.76
C ASN A 191 -22.65 -3.02 -14.59
N TRP A 192 -21.65 -2.68 -15.42
CA TRP A 192 -21.74 -1.59 -16.40
C TRP A 192 -20.63 -1.66 -17.46
N ASP A 193 -20.84 -1.02 -18.62
CA ASP A 193 -20.02 -1.16 -19.84
C ASP A 193 -18.52 -0.81 -19.68
N TYR A 194 -18.14 -0.08 -18.62
CA TYR A 194 -16.75 0.33 -18.35
C TYR A 194 -16.10 -0.39 -17.16
N HIS A 195 -16.74 -1.45 -16.64
CA HIS A 195 -16.23 -2.22 -15.50
C HIS A 195 -14.80 -2.75 -15.73
N ASP A 196 -14.55 -3.34 -16.89
CA ASP A 196 -13.24 -3.96 -17.17
C ASP A 196 -12.10 -2.92 -17.21
N TYR A 197 -12.37 -1.74 -17.77
CA TYR A 197 -11.39 -0.65 -17.83
C TYR A 197 -11.11 -0.03 -16.46
N THR A 198 -12.14 0.14 -15.63
CA THR A 198 -11.98 0.67 -14.27
C THR A 198 -11.27 -0.32 -13.36
N MET A 199 -11.54 -1.62 -13.52
CA MET A 199 -10.83 -2.68 -12.79
C MET A 199 -9.33 -2.67 -13.12
N ILE A 200 -8.96 -2.71 -14.41
CA ILE A 200 -7.55 -2.67 -14.84
C ILE A 200 -6.88 -1.36 -14.39
N SER A 201 -7.57 -0.22 -14.49
CA SER A 201 -7.05 1.06 -14.02
C SER A 201 -6.76 1.05 -12.52
N MET A 202 -7.67 0.52 -11.71
CA MET A 202 -7.49 0.44 -10.25
C MET A 202 -6.39 -0.56 -9.87
N GLU A 203 -6.28 -1.69 -10.55
CA GLU A 203 -5.17 -2.65 -10.37
C GLU A 203 -3.82 -1.99 -10.64
N LEU A 204 -3.69 -1.30 -11.79
CA LEU A 204 -2.51 -0.54 -12.15
C LEU A 204 -2.20 0.53 -11.10
N HIS A 205 -3.21 1.29 -10.66
CA HIS A 205 -3.07 2.31 -9.63
C HIS A 205 -2.47 1.74 -8.34
N VAL A 206 -3.04 0.64 -7.82
CA VAL A 206 -2.60 0.01 -6.58
C VAL A 206 -1.18 -0.56 -6.72
N MET A 207 -0.89 -1.26 -7.82
CA MET A 207 0.46 -1.78 -8.08
C MET A 207 1.50 -0.66 -8.13
N GLY A 208 1.20 0.44 -8.84
CA GLY A 208 2.07 1.60 -8.94
C GLY A 208 2.29 2.29 -7.60
N ALA A 209 1.21 2.49 -6.83
CA ALA A 209 1.26 3.11 -5.50
C ALA A 209 2.09 2.25 -4.53
N VAL A 210 1.86 0.94 -4.50
CA VAL A 210 2.58 0.02 -3.62
C VAL A 210 4.06 -0.08 -3.99
N ALA A 211 4.39 -0.18 -5.29
CA ALA A 211 5.78 -0.23 -5.73
C ALA A 211 6.55 1.05 -5.38
N TRP A 212 5.90 2.22 -5.53
CA TRP A 212 6.50 3.50 -5.21
C TRP A 212 6.68 3.71 -3.70
N THR A 213 5.60 3.56 -2.93
CA THR A 213 5.62 3.75 -1.47
C THR A 213 6.52 2.75 -0.77
N GLY A 214 6.42 1.47 -1.12
CA GLY A 214 7.21 0.40 -0.54
C GLY A 214 8.68 0.53 -0.89
N GLY A 215 9.00 0.81 -2.16
CA GLY A 215 10.38 0.99 -2.60
C GLY A 215 11.05 2.20 -1.94
N LEU A 216 10.35 3.34 -1.86
CA LEU A 216 10.86 4.54 -1.18
C LEU A 216 11.03 4.29 0.32
N GLY A 217 10.05 3.67 0.97
CA GLY A 217 10.11 3.33 2.38
C GLY A 217 11.30 2.41 2.70
N ALA A 218 11.46 1.33 1.94
CA ALA A 218 12.59 0.41 2.11
C ALA A 218 13.94 1.11 1.92
N MET A 219 14.05 1.99 0.92
CA MET A 219 15.27 2.78 0.69
C MET A 219 15.56 3.77 1.84
N VAL A 220 14.57 4.50 2.33
CA VAL A 220 14.77 5.47 3.41
C VAL A 220 15.15 4.77 4.71
N VAL A 221 14.51 3.65 5.02
CA VAL A 221 14.74 2.92 6.27
C VAL A 221 16.08 2.20 6.27
N LEU A 222 16.45 1.55 5.15
CA LEU A 222 17.61 0.66 5.11
C LEU A 222 18.85 1.25 4.41
N LEU A 223 18.67 2.14 3.43
CA LEU A 223 19.77 2.69 2.61
C LEU A 223 20.15 4.13 2.96
N ALA A 224 19.32 4.90 3.65
CA ALA A 224 19.63 6.32 3.91
C ALA A 224 20.95 6.54 4.65
N ALA A 225 21.38 5.57 5.49
CA ALA A 225 22.66 5.62 6.18
C ALA A 225 23.87 5.21 5.30
N ASN A 226 23.64 4.46 4.21
CA ASN A 226 24.68 3.94 3.33
C ASN A 226 24.70 4.70 2.00
N ARG A 227 25.50 5.77 1.93
CA ARG A 227 25.54 6.68 0.77
C ARG A 227 25.98 6.01 -0.52
N THR A 228 26.89 5.05 -0.45
CA THR A 228 27.43 4.35 -1.62
C THR A 228 26.37 3.50 -2.30
N LEU A 229 25.60 2.76 -1.51
CA LEU A 229 24.46 1.99 -2.04
C LEU A 229 23.30 2.87 -2.44
N LEU A 230 23.05 3.94 -1.69
CA LEU A 230 22.02 4.92 -2.04
C LEU A 230 22.31 5.58 -3.39
N ALA A 231 23.54 6.01 -3.65
CA ALA A 231 23.95 6.60 -4.94
C ALA A 231 23.79 5.60 -6.10
N HIS A 232 23.83 4.29 -5.84
CA HIS A 232 23.64 3.26 -6.85
C HIS A 232 22.16 2.91 -7.07
N ALA A 233 21.38 2.74 -6.00
CA ALA A 233 19.99 2.33 -6.06
C ALA A 233 19.05 3.50 -6.43
N LEU A 234 19.35 4.72 -5.99
CA LEU A 234 18.48 5.89 -6.19
C LEU A 234 18.23 6.26 -7.65
N PRO A 235 19.21 6.22 -8.58
CA PRO A 235 18.94 6.48 -9.99
C PRO A 235 17.99 5.45 -10.61
N ARG A 236 18.11 4.17 -10.24
CA ARG A 236 17.21 3.09 -10.70
C ARG A 236 15.81 3.30 -10.12
N PHE A 237 15.72 3.58 -8.83
CA PHE A 237 14.46 3.87 -8.17
C PHE A 237 13.79 5.13 -8.73
N SER A 238 14.54 6.17 -9.07
CA SER A 238 13.96 7.40 -9.63
C SER A 238 13.29 7.17 -10.99
N LYS A 239 13.79 6.24 -11.81
CA LYS A 239 13.11 5.83 -13.05
C LYS A 239 11.79 5.14 -12.74
N LEU A 240 11.81 4.17 -11.81
CA LEU A 240 10.61 3.46 -11.36
C LEU A 240 9.59 4.42 -10.75
N ALA A 241 10.01 5.31 -9.84
CA ALA A 241 9.16 6.30 -9.18
C ALA A 241 8.52 7.27 -10.18
N THR A 242 9.23 7.66 -11.25
CA THR A 242 8.65 8.51 -12.31
C THR A 242 7.56 7.75 -13.08
N LEU A 243 7.80 6.48 -13.40
CA LEU A 243 6.79 5.64 -14.05
C LEU A 243 5.58 5.43 -13.14
N CYS A 244 5.79 5.08 -11.87
CA CYS A 244 4.72 4.94 -10.88
C CYS A 244 3.95 6.25 -10.72
N LEU A 245 4.61 7.40 -10.64
CA LEU A 245 3.95 8.70 -10.53
C LEU A 245 3.01 8.96 -11.72
N VAL A 246 3.50 8.77 -12.94
CA VAL A 246 2.68 8.97 -14.15
C VAL A 246 1.51 7.99 -14.17
N LEU A 247 1.77 6.72 -13.90
CA LEU A 247 0.77 5.66 -13.93
C LEU A 247 -0.30 5.86 -12.86
N VAL A 248 0.08 6.13 -11.61
CA VAL A 248 -0.84 6.38 -10.48
C VAL A 248 -1.65 7.66 -10.71
N SER A 249 -1.02 8.72 -11.26
CA SER A 249 -1.73 9.97 -11.56
C SER A 249 -2.74 9.80 -12.69
N ALA A 250 -2.37 9.12 -13.77
CA ALA A 250 -3.24 8.88 -14.91
C ALA A 250 -4.43 7.98 -14.54
N THR A 251 -4.17 6.86 -13.86
CA THR A 251 -5.21 5.94 -13.39
C THR A 251 -6.11 6.57 -12.32
N GLY A 252 -5.53 7.37 -11.42
CA GLY A 252 -6.28 8.10 -10.41
C GLY A 252 -7.23 9.13 -11.02
N LEU A 253 -6.76 9.88 -12.02
CA LEU A 253 -7.59 10.83 -12.76
C LEU A 253 -8.68 10.11 -13.57
N PHE A 254 -8.35 9.01 -14.24
CA PHE A 254 -9.31 8.19 -14.97
C PHE A 254 -10.42 7.69 -14.04
N ASN A 255 -10.07 7.09 -12.91
CA ASN A 255 -11.05 6.59 -11.94
C ASN A 255 -11.94 7.73 -11.41
N ALA A 256 -11.35 8.88 -11.07
CA ALA A 256 -12.11 10.05 -10.60
C ALA A 256 -13.12 10.57 -11.65
N VAL A 257 -12.69 10.68 -12.92
CA VAL A 257 -13.55 11.15 -14.01
C VAL A 257 -14.69 10.17 -14.28
N VAL A 258 -14.37 8.89 -14.32
CA VAL A 258 -15.32 7.82 -14.63
C VAL A 258 -16.38 7.68 -13.53
N GLU A 259 -15.99 7.84 -12.27
CA GLU A 259 -16.91 7.79 -11.13
C GLU A 259 -17.81 9.03 -11.03
N ILE A 260 -17.32 10.19 -11.49
CA ILE A 260 -18.14 11.41 -11.67
C ILE A 260 -19.14 11.24 -12.82
N LEU A 261 -18.73 10.64 -13.95
CA LEU A 261 -19.62 10.41 -15.10
C LEU A 261 -20.79 9.47 -14.78
N LEU A 262 -20.58 8.57 -13.82
CA LEU A 262 -21.58 7.58 -13.38
C LEU A 262 -22.74 8.12 -12.57
N ASN A 263 -22.59 9.30 -11.95
CA ASN A 263 -23.60 9.89 -11.08
C ASN A 263 -24.26 11.09 -11.80
N PRO A 264 -25.37 10.89 -12.53
CA PRO A 264 -25.89 11.89 -13.48
C PRO A 264 -26.72 12.99 -12.81
N THR A 265 -26.88 12.97 -11.50
CA THR A 265 -27.91 13.74 -10.78
C THR A 265 -27.47 15.13 -10.32
N ILE A 266 -26.17 15.46 -10.31
CA ILE A 266 -25.66 16.74 -9.80
C ILE A 266 -24.52 17.29 -10.68
N SER A 267 -24.52 18.61 -10.92
CA SER A 267 -23.44 19.33 -11.62
C SER A 267 -22.07 19.10 -10.96
N LEU A 268 -21.05 18.88 -11.80
CA LEU A 268 -19.68 18.49 -11.46
C LEU A 268 -19.03 19.38 -10.38
N PHE A 269 -19.28 20.68 -10.41
CA PHE A 269 -18.76 21.61 -9.41
C PHE A 269 -19.52 21.57 -8.08
N THR A 270 -20.83 21.34 -8.11
CA THR A 270 -21.63 21.31 -6.89
C THR A 270 -21.39 20.01 -6.12
N ALA A 271 -21.40 18.86 -6.81
CA ALA A 271 -21.15 17.56 -6.19
C ALA A 271 -19.76 17.48 -5.52
N LEU A 272 -18.74 18.08 -6.12
CA LEU A 272 -17.36 18.02 -5.65
C LEU A 272 -17.12 18.77 -4.33
N PHE A 273 -17.86 19.85 -4.07
CA PHE A 273 -17.70 20.67 -2.87
C PHE A 273 -18.77 20.41 -1.79
N THR A 274 -19.96 19.91 -2.17
CA THR A 274 -21.07 19.71 -1.23
C THR A 274 -21.22 18.27 -0.72
N THR A 275 -20.69 17.26 -1.42
CA THR A 275 -20.79 15.87 -0.98
C THR A 275 -19.55 15.43 -0.19
N PRO A 276 -19.70 14.61 0.88
CA PRO A 276 -18.57 14.02 1.60
C PRO A 276 -17.63 13.23 0.67
N TYR A 277 -18.18 12.57 -0.34
CA TYR A 277 -17.44 11.83 -1.36
C TYR A 277 -16.56 12.76 -2.23
N GLY A 278 -17.13 13.86 -2.74
CA GLY A 278 -16.41 14.85 -3.54
C GLY A 278 -15.25 15.50 -2.80
N GLN A 279 -15.43 15.80 -1.51
CA GLN A 279 -14.36 16.33 -0.65
C GLN A 279 -13.20 15.34 -0.48
N LEU A 280 -13.49 14.04 -0.32
CA LEU A 280 -12.46 12.99 -0.26
C LEU A 280 -11.68 12.87 -1.57
N VAL A 281 -12.35 12.99 -2.72
CA VAL A 281 -11.69 12.97 -4.04
C VAL A 281 -10.79 14.19 -4.23
N VAL A 282 -11.25 15.39 -3.89
CA VAL A 282 -10.43 16.62 -3.96
C VAL A 282 -9.22 16.51 -3.04
N LEU A 283 -9.41 16.01 -1.82
CA LEU A 283 -8.32 15.81 -0.87
C LEU A 283 -7.29 14.83 -1.43
N LYS A 284 -7.73 13.73 -2.04
CA LYS A 284 -6.85 12.75 -2.71
C LYS A 284 -6.09 13.35 -3.89
N MET A 285 -6.73 14.20 -4.69
CA MET A 285 -6.09 14.93 -5.79
C MET A 285 -5.04 15.93 -5.28
N MET A 286 -5.35 16.65 -4.20
CA MET A 286 -4.41 17.57 -3.54
C MET A 286 -3.20 16.82 -2.97
N CYS A 287 -3.42 15.67 -2.34
CA CYS A 287 -2.33 14.79 -1.90
C CYS A 287 -1.48 14.32 -3.08
N ALA A 288 -2.10 13.84 -4.17
CA ALA A 288 -1.39 13.39 -5.36
C ALA A 288 -0.53 14.50 -5.98
N ALA A 289 -1.08 15.71 -6.11
CA ALA A 289 -0.35 16.87 -6.59
C ALA A 289 0.82 17.25 -5.67
N GLY A 290 0.60 17.24 -4.35
CA GLY A 290 1.65 17.48 -3.36
C GLY A 290 2.79 16.46 -3.46
N ILE A 291 2.46 15.17 -3.57
CA ILE A 291 3.46 14.09 -3.72
C ILE A 291 4.22 14.25 -5.05
N ALA A 292 3.55 14.60 -6.16
CA ALA A 292 4.20 14.85 -7.44
C ALA A 292 5.25 15.98 -7.36
N VAL A 293 4.92 17.07 -6.67
CA VAL A 293 5.84 18.19 -6.44
C VAL A 293 7.03 17.78 -5.56
N LEU A 294 6.79 17.03 -4.48
CA LEU A 294 7.84 16.51 -3.61
C LEU A 294 8.79 15.58 -4.38
N GLY A 295 8.25 14.65 -5.16
CA GLY A 295 9.03 13.74 -6.02
C GLY A 295 9.86 14.49 -7.07
N ALA A 296 9.29 15.53 -7.69
CA ALA A 296 10.02 16.41 -8.61
C ALA A 296 11.17 17.14 -7.88
N MET A 297 10.94 17.65 -6.67
CA MET A 297 11.97 18.31 -5.87
C MET A 297 13.14 17.35 -5.54
N VAL A 298 12.83 16.12 -5.15
CA VAL A 298 13.83 15.07 -4.86
C VAL A 298 14.66 14.76 -6.12
N ARG A 299 14.01 14.60 -7.26
CA ARG A 299 14.69 14.28 -8.52
C ARG A 299 15.56 15.43 -9.03
N TRP A 300 15.07 16.67 -8.99
CA TRP A 300 15.75 17.79 -9.66
C TRP A 300 16.77 18.48 -8.75
N LYS A 301 16.52 18.55 -7.44
CA LYS A 301 17.43 19.23 -6.49
C LYS A 301 18.31 18.27 -5.68
N LEU A 302 17.78 17.12 -5.25
CA LEU A 302 18.52 16.24 -4.33
C LEU A 302 19.35 15.18 -5.05
N MET A 303 18.84 14.60 -6.15
CA MET A 303 19.54 13.55 -6.88
C MET A 303 20.96 13.93 -7.34
N PRO A 304 21.23 15.12 -7.93
CA PRO A 304 22.57 15.49 -8.36
C PRO A 304 23.58 15.55 -7.19
N ARG A 305 23.14 16.00 -6.01
CA ARG A 305 23.97 16.09 -4.80
C ARG A 305 24.26 14.70 -4.20
N ILE A 306 23.31 13.79 -4.29
CA ILE A 306 23.46 12.40 -3.78
C ILE A 306 24.42 11.60 -4.66
N VAL A 307 24.36 11.77 -5.99
CA VAL A 307 25.34 11.17 -6.92
C VAL A 307 26.76 11.68 -6.62
N ARG A 308 26.90 12.93 -6.17
CA ARG A 308 28.16 13.51 -5.66
C ARG A 308 28.54 13.07 -4.23
N HIS A 309 27.79 12.15 -3.62
CA HIS A 309 28.01 11.62 -2.27
C HIS A 309 27.90 12.68 -1.14
N GLU A 310 27.27 13.82 -1.42
CA GLU A 310 27.06 14.90 -0.44
C GLU A 310 26.01 14.53 0.61
N ARG A 311 26.07 15.17 1.79
CA ARG A 311 24.99 15.08 2.78
C ARG A 311 23.77 15.83 2.26
N THR A 312 22.64 15.15 2.15
CA THR A 312 21.39 15.77 1.71
C THR A 312 20.26 15.48 2.70
N ALA A 313 19.22 16.31 2.65
CA ALA A 313 18.01 16.12 3.41
C ALA A 313 17.05 15.06 2.79
N LEU A 314 17.55 14.16 1.92
CA LEU A 314 16.73 13.15 1.22
C LEU A 314 15.81 12.40 2.19
N ALA A 315 16.40 11.97 3.31
CA ALA A 315 15.68 11.18 4.27
C ALA A 315 14.54 11.98 4.94
N THR A 316 14.63 13.31 5.03
CA THR A 316 13.54 14.17 5.53
C THR A 316 12.47 14.37 4.47
N TRP A 317 12.85 14.74 3.25
CA TRP A 317 11.91 14.94 2.12
C TRP A 317 11.15 13.66 1.78
N ALA A 318 11.84 12.52 1.73
CA ALA A 318 11.21 11.24 1.49
C ALA A 318 10.33 10.78 2.67
N THR A 319 10.64 11.17 3.92
CA THR A 319 9.72 10.91 5.04
C THR A 319 8.45 11.74 4.88
N LEU A 320 8.54 13.01 4.49
CA LEU A 320 7.37 13.84 4.22
C LEU A 320 6.52 13.27 3.07
N GLU A 321 7.17 12.82 2.00
CA GLU A 321 6.50 12.16 0.87
C GLU A 321 5.75 10.89 1.33
N LEU A 322 6.41 10.03 2.13
CA LEU A 322 5.81 8.82 2.67
C LEU A 322 4.67 9.11 3.67
N THR A 323 4.76 10.17 4.46
CA THR A 323 3.67 10.61 5.35
C THR A 323 2.44 11.03 4.53
N ALA A 324 2.63 11.80 3.46
CA ALA A 324 1.55 12.21 2.57
C ALA A 324 0.91 11.00 1.85
N MET A 325 1.73 10.04 1.43
CA MET A 325 1.24 8.77 0.89
C MET A 325 0.46 7.96 1.92
N GLY A 326 0.94 7.87 3.16
CA GLY A 326 0.24 7.19 4.26
C GLY A 326 -1.17 7.74 4.45
N LEU A 327 -1.32 9.07 4.49
CA LEU A 327 -2.64 9.71 4.52
C LEU A 327 -3.52 9.31 3.34
N ALA A 328 -2.96 9.33 2.12
CA ALA A 328 -3.69 8.95 0.91
C ALA A 328 -4.17 7.48 0.93
N PHE A 329 -3.37 6.56 1.46
CA PHE A 329 -3.78 5.16 1.70
C PHE A 329 -4.93 5.10 2.71
N GLY A 330 -4.81 5.81 3.85
CA GLY A 330 -5.85 5.87 4.86
C GLY A 330 -7.19 6.37 4.31
N PHE A 331 -7.17 7.44 3.50
CA PHE A 331 -8.38 7.93 2.83
C PHE A 331 -8.96 6.92 1.82
N ALA A 332 -8.09 6.22 1.07
CA ALA A 332 -8.52 5.24 0.09
C ALA A 332 -9.28 4.05 0.71
N VAL A 333 -8.87 3.60 1.90
CA VAL A 333 -9.56 2.51 2.63
C VAL A 333 -11.03 2.84 2.87
N VAL A 334 -11.33 4.09 3.20
CA VAL A 334 -12.69 4.52 3.53
C VAL A 334 -13.51 4.82 2.28
N LEU A 335 -12.89 5.38 1.24
CA LEU A 335 -13.53 5.59 -0.07
C LEU A 335 -14.11 4.29 -0.65
N THR A 336 -13.46 3.13 -0.45
CA THR A 336 -14.01 1.84 -0.91
C THR A 336 -15.28 1.39 -0.20
N ARG A 337 -15.67 2.04 0.89
CA ARG A 337 -16.86 1.75 1.71
C ARG A 337 -17.88 2.88 1.75
N ALA A 338 -17.53 4.07 1.27
CA ALA A 338 -18.43 5.22 1.27
C ALA A 338 -19.57 4.98 0.27
N PRO A 339 -20.85 5.07 0.68
CA PRO A 339 -21.94 5.05 -0.28
C PRO A 339 -21.81 6.26 -1.21
N VAL A 340 -21.95 6.02 -2.51
CA VAL A 340 -22.18 7.08 -3.51
C VAL A 340 -23.65 7.47 -3.35
N SER A 341 -23.93 8.32 -2.36
CA SER A 341 -25.26 8.87 -2.07
C SER A 341 -25.19 10.39 -2.02
#